data_AF-A0A7R9VV43-F1
#
_entry.id   AF-A0A7R9VV43-F1
#
_cell.length_a   1.000
_cell.length_b   1.000
_cell.length_c   1.000
_cell.angle_alpha   90.00
_cell.angle_beta   90.00
_cell.angle_gamma   90.00
#
_symmetry.space_group_name_H-M   'P 1'
#
loop_
_entity.id
_entity.type
_entity.pdbx_description
1 polymer ?
#
loop_
_entity_poly.entity_id
_entity_poly.type
_entity_poly.pdbx_seq_one_letter_code
_entity_poly.pdbx_strand_id
1 'polypeptide(L)'
;LPDEEDEEVNWLNFTVEIEGPPTYDVDPVPSSADASAGGGGAEGGASDSAGSRPSPYKGGLFRVEIQCEKNYPMSAPKVKFLTKVWHPNVEYESGNLCMDFLTTTWKSDMNLRHVLIAVRSLLANPNPDDNVNSEAAKQMKDGIEVFEKQAAADTTKYAMW
;
A
#
# COMPACT_ATOMS: atom_id res chain seq x y z
N LEU A 1 -12.63 46.97 5.79
CA LEU A 1 -12.59 45.76 6.63
C LEU A 1 -11.62 44.85 5.91
N PRO A 2 -10.49 44.44 6.50
CA PRO A 2 -9.66 43.45 5.83
C PRO A 2 -10.54 42.22 5.65
N ASP A 3 -10.59 41.72 4.42
CA ASP A 3 -11.25 40.47 4.07
C ASP A 3 -10.80 39.43 5.09
N GLU A 4 -11.75 38.80 5.78
CA GLU A 4 -11.48 37.65 6.63
C GLU A 4 -10.83 36.62 5.73
N GLU A 5 -9.50 36.61 5.73
CA GLU A 5 -8.71 35.55 5.14
C GLU A 5 -9.37 34.26 5.60
N ASP A 6 -9.73 33.42 4.63
CA ASP A 6 -9.96 32.01 4.82
C ASP A 6 -8.72 31.46 5.54
N GLU A 7 -8.63 31.63 6.87
CA GLU A 7 -7.82 30.79 7.74
C GLU A 7 -8.47 29.42 7.59
N GLU A 8 -8.02 28.73 6.56
CA GLU A 8 -8.38 27.38 6.19
C GLU A 8 -8.20 26.57 7.47
N VAL A 9 -9.33 26.36 8.16
CA VAL A 9 -9.37 25.74 9.48
C VAL A 9 -8.60 24.45 9.33
N ASN A 10 -7.46 24.35 10.00
CA ASN A 10 -6.58 23.19 9.89
C ASN A 10 -7.24 22.05 10.66
N TRP A 11 -8.25 21.43 10.04
CA TRP A 11 -9.01 20.33 10.58
C TRP A 11 -8.04 19.16 10.78
N LEU A 12 -7.52 19.03 12.02
CA LEU A 12 -6.69 17.94 12.53
C LEU A 12 -5.88 17.16 11.47
N ASN A 13 -4.70 17.69 11.13
CA ASN A 13 -3.70 17.01 10.33
C ASN A 13 -2.73 16.26 11.25
N PHE A 14 -2.54 14.97 10.98
CA PHE A 14 -1.58 14.14 11.71
C PHE A 14 -0.60 13.51 10.74
N THR A 15 0.67 13.47 11.11
CA THR A 15 1.66 12.61 10.47
C THR A 15 1.94 11.42 11.38
N VAL A 16 1.88 10.23 10.81
CA VAL A 16 2.17 8.97 11.50
C VAL A 16 3.20 8.17 10.71
N GLU A 17 3.96 7.34 11.41
CA GLU A 17 4.88 6.39 10.79
C GLU A 17 4.28 4.99 10.86
N ILE A 18 4.23 4.30 9.72
CA ILE A 18 3.69 2.95 9.59
C ILE A 18 4.82 2.02 9.16
N GLU A 19 5.05 0.96 9.93
CA GLU A 19 6.01 -0.08 9.56
C GLU A 19 5.46 -0.92 8.39
N GLY A 20 6.30 -1.12 7.38
CA GLY A 20 5.99 -1.98 6.25
C GLY A 20 5.71 -3.42 6.70
N PRO A 21 4.70 -4.10 6.12
CA PRO A 21 4.36 -5.45 6.51
C PRO A 21 5.51 -6.42 6.19
N PRO A 22 5.70 -7.51 6.97
CA PRO A 22 6.80 -8.46 6.76
C PRO A 22 6.60 -9.33 5.51
N THR A 23 5.35 -9.50 5.12
CA THR A 23 4.91 -10.27 3.95
C THR A 23 3.86 -9.47 3.18
N TYR A 24 3.68 -9.84 1.92
CA TYR A 24 2.62 -9.28 1.09
C TYR A 24 2.01 -10.40 0.24
N ASP A 25 0.71 -10.31 -0.01
CA ASP A 25 -0.03 -11.27 -0.80
C ASP A 25 0.09 -10.88 -2.28
N VAL A 26 0.55 -11.84 -3.07
CA VAL A 26 0.35 -11.81 -4.52
C VAL A 26 -0.76 -12.79 -4.82
N ASP A 27 -1.78 -12.35 -5.54
CA ASP A 27 -2.66 -13.31 -6.20
C ASP A 27 -1.78 -14.26 -7.00
N PRO A 28 -2.05 -15.58 -6.98
CA PRO A 28 -1.21 -16.54 -7.66
C PRO A 28 -1.15 -16.15 -9.13
N VAL A 29 0.03 -15.67 -9.56
CA VAL A 29 0.34 -15.48 -10.97
C VAL A 29 0.05 -16.84 -11.62
N PRO A 30 -0.85 -16.94 -12.62
CA PRO A 30 -1.11 -18.22 -13.25
C PRO A 30 0.22 -18.75 -13.74
N SER A 31 0.66 -19.85 -13.12
CA SER A 31 1.97 -20.43 -13.38
C SER A 31 2.07 -20.67 -14.89
N SER A 32 2.97 -19.96 -15.56
CA SER A 32 3.27 -20.18 -16.97
C SER A 32 4.07 -21.47 -17.21
N ALA A 33 4.07 -22.41 -16.26
CA ALA A 33 4.83 -23.65 -16.35
C ALA A 33 3.92 -24.85 -16.60
N ASP A 34 3.46 -24.99 -17.85
CA ASP A 34 3.24 -26.31 -18.43
C ASP A 34 4.63 -26.86 -18.81
N ALA A 35 5.37 -27.34 -17.82
CA ALA A 35 6.68 -27.97 -18.00
C ALA A 35 6.60 -29.43 -17.53
N SER A 36 6.28 -30.31 -18.46
CA SER A 36 6.46 -31.75 -18.34
C SER A 36 7.92 -32.10 -18.01
N ALA A 37 8.18 -32.71 -16.86
CA ALA A 37 9.28 -33.66 -16.64
C ALA A 37 9.14 -34.34 -15.26
N GLY A 38 9.19 -35.67 -15.25
CA GLY A 38 8.95 -36.49 -14.05
C GLY A 38 10.17 -36.76 -13.16
N GLY A 39 9.87 -37.39 -12.02
CA GLY A 39 10.74 -38.33 -11.33
C GLY A 39 11.56 -37.82 -10.13
N GLY A 40 11.34 -38.44 -8.97
CA GLY A 40 12.35 -38.64 -7.92
C GLY A 40 12.37 -37.61 -6.79
N GLY A 41 12.17 -38.08 -5.55
CA GLY A 41 11.97 -37.24 -4.37
C GLY A 41 13.22 -36.68 -3.70
N ALA A 42 12.99 -35.75 -2.77
CA ALA A 42 13.79 -35.50 -1.58
C ALA A 42 12.95 -34.70 -0.58
N GLU A 43 12.97 -35.14 0.67
CA GLU A 43 12.27 -34.53 1.80
C GLU A 43 12.88 -33.17 2.17
N GLY A 44 12.02 -32.19 2.36
CA GLY A 44 12.34 -30.85 2.85
C GLY A 44 11.04 -30.13 3.16
N GLY A 45 10.46 -30.41 4.32
CA GLY A 45 9.18 -29.84 4.74
C GLY A 45 9.23 -28.33 4.83
N ALA A 46 8.43 -27.65 4.00
CA ALA A 46 7.89 -26.34 4.27
C ALA A 46 6.41 -26.37 3.89
N SER A 47 5.58 -26.20 4.91
CA SER A 47 4.12 -26.23 4.91
C SER A 47 3.50 -25.37 3.79
N ASP A 48 2.48 -25.92 3.14
CA ASP A 48 1.63 -25.30 2.11
C ASP A 48 1.07 -23.92 2.51
N SER A 49 1.73 -22.84 2.08
CA SER A 49 1.22 -21.46 2.08
C SER A 49 1.39 -20.86 0.69
N ALA A 50 0.60 -21.30 -0.27
CA ALA A 50 0.50 -20.63 -1.56
C ALA A 50 -0.11 -19.23 -1.37
N GLY A 51 0.68 -18.16 -1.46
CA GLY A 51 0.15 -16.77 -1.57
C GLY A 51 1.02 -15.64 -0.98
N SER A 52 1.70 -15.88 0.15
CA SER A 52 2.40 -14.80 0.88
C SER A 52 3.91 -14.79 0.57
N ARG A 53 4.39 -13.74 -0.09
CA ARG A 53 5.82 -13.50 -0.40
C ARG A 53 6.48 -12.56 0.62
N PRO A 54 7.82 -12.54 0.73
CA PRO A 54 8.52 -11.49 1.47
C PRO A 54 8.14 -10.11 0.92
N SER A 55 7.71 -9.20 1.79
CA SER A 55 7.31 -7.86 1.37
C SER A 55 8.52 -7.02 0.96
N PRO A 56 8.48 -6.32 -0.20
CA PRO A 56 9.51 -5.35 -0.55
C PRO A 56 9.51 -4.13 0.38
N TYR A 57 8.43 -3.92 1.15
CA TYR A 57 8.28 -2.84 2.12
C TYR A 57 8.80 -3.19 3.52
N LYS A 58 9.16 -4.47 3.75
CA LYS A 58 9.58 -4.97 5.06
C LYS A 58 10.73 -4.14 5.63
N GLY A 59 10.58 -3.71 6.89
CA GLY A 59 11.60 -2.94 7.61
C GLY A 59 11.61 -1.45 7.28
N GLY A 60 10.89 -1.01 6.24
CA GLY A 60 10.67 0.41 5.98
C GLY A 60 9.67 1.01 6.97
N LEU A 61 9.90 2.26 7.33
CA LEU A 61 8.96 3.13 8.03
C LEU A 61 8.40 4.13 7.01
N PHE A 62 7.09 4.22 6.91
CA PHE A 62 6.41 5.04 5.91
C PHE A 62 5.67 6.17 6.61
N ARG A 63 6.03 7.41 6.31
CA ARG A 63 5.32 8.59 6.81
C ARG A 63 4.05 8.79 6.01
N VAL A 64 2.96 8.91 6.72
CA VAL A 64 1.61 9.06 6.17
C VAL A 64 0.96 10.27 6.81
N GLU A 65 0.43 11.15 5.98
CA GLU A 65 -0.42 12.26 6.39
C GLU A 65 -1.87 11.82 6.39
N ILE A 66 -2.57 12.15 7.48
CA ILE A 66 -4.01 11.93 7.64
C ILE A 66 -4.66 13.28 7.92
N GLN A 67 -5.58 13.67 7.05
CA GLN A 67 -6.33 14.92 7.16
C GLN A 67 -7.80 14.61 7.41
N CYS A 68 -8.31 15.04 8.58
CA CYS A 68 -9.70 14.87 8.92
C CYS A 68 -10.47 16.11 8.48
N GLU A 69 -11.33 16.01 7.47
CA GLU A 69 -12.11 17.17 7.01
C GLU A 69 -13.23 17.56 7.99
N LYS A 70 -13.86 18.72 7.75
CA LYS A 70 -14.98 19.26 8.56
C LYS A 70 -16.10 18.26 8.86
N ASN A 71 -16.36 17.31 7.97
CA ASN A 71 -17.42 16.33 8.10
C ASN A 71 -16.97 15.03 8.80
N TYR A 72 -15.75 14.93 9.30
CA TYR A 72 -15.31 13.77 10.07
C TYR A 72 -16.11 13.64 11.38
N PRO A 73 -16.59 12.44 11.77
CA PRO A 73 -16.35 11.13 11.16
C PRO A 73 -17.42 10.69 10.13
N MET A 74 -18.36 11.55 9.75
CA MET A 74 -19.37 11.20 8.73
C MET A 74 -18.74 10.94 7.35
N SER A 75 -17.64 11.63 7.03
CA SER A 75 -16.77 11.33 5.89
C SER A 75 -15.46 10.70 6.34
N ALA A 76 -14.88 9.82 5.51
CA ALA A 76 -13.55 9.28 5.72
C ALA A 76 -12.48 10.39 5.72
N PRO A 77 -11.41 10.26 6.50
CA PRO A 77 -10.27 11.17 6.39
C PRO A 77 -9.53 10.96 5.06
N LYS A 78 -8.87 12.01 4.58
CA LYS A 78 -7.91 11.91 3.47
C LYS A 78 -6.60 11.33 3.97
N VAL A 79 -5.99 10.48 3.16
CA VAL A 79 -4.74 9.81 3.49
C VAL A 79 -3.77 9.91 2.32
N LYS A 80 -2.52 10.23 2.62
CA LYS A 80 -1.46 10.42 1.63
C LYS A 80 -0.12 9.95 2.18
N PHE A 81 0.65 9.22 1.38
CA PHE A 81 2.03 8.92 1.72
C PHE A 81 2.90 10.17 1.52
N LEU A 82 3.65 10.54 2.56
CA LEU A 82 4.72 11.55 2.48
C LEU A 82 6.04 10.90 2.05
N THR A 83 6.26 9.65 2.45
CA THR A 83 7.35 8.83 1.95
C THR A 83 7.05 8.38 0.53
N LYS A 84 8.01 8.47 -0.41
CA LYS A 84 7.83 7.91 -1.75
C LYS A 84 7.71 6.38 -1.67
N VAL A 85 6.68 5.83 -2.31
CA VAL A 85 6.40 4.38 -2.33
C VAL A 85 6.11 3.94 -3.76
N TRP A 86 6.82 2.92 -4.23
CA TRP A 86 6.46 2.21 -5.46
C TRP A 86 5.35 1.19 -5.16
N HIS A 87 4.11 1.50 -5.53
CA HIS A 87 2.95 0.66 -5.22
C HIS A 87 1.82 0.88 -6.23
N PRO A 88 1.05 -0.14 -6.67
CA PRO A 88 -0.02 0.03 -7.67
C PRO A 88 -1.11 1.03 -7.24
N ASN A 89 -1.48 1.01 -5.96
CA ASN A 89 -2.54 1.85 -5.39
C ASN A 89 -2.05 3.19 -4.78
N VAL A 90 -0.79 3.57 -5.02
CA VAL A 90 -0.22 4.85 -4.57
C VAL A 90 0.36 5.61 -5.77
N GLU A 91 -0.08 6.85 -5.98
CA GLU A 91 0.47 7.72 -7.01
C GLU A 91 1.92 8.08 -6.66
N TYR A 92 2.87 7.81 -7.57
CA TYR A 92 4.30 7.85 -7.23
C TYR A 92 4.84 9.27 -6.92
N GLU A 93 4.32 10.30 -7.59
CA GLU A 93 4.80 11.67 -7.38
C GLU A 93 4.12 12.38 -6.23
N SER A 94 2.80 12.21 -6.08
CA SER A 94 2.05 12.88 -5.03
C SER A 94 2.04 12.06 -3.74
N GLY A 95 2.00 10.73 -3.79
CA GLY A 95 1.71 9.86 -2.65
C GLY A 95 0.22 9.67 -2.35
N ASN A 96 -0.66 10.20 -3.21
CA ASN A 96 -2.12 10.04 -3.06
C ASN A 96 -2.53 8.58 -3.27
N LEU A 97 -3.54 8.15 -2.54
CA LEU A 97 -4.15 6.83 -2.69
C LEU A 97 -5.27 6.86 -3.73
N CYS A 98 -5.66 5.68 -4.24
CA CYS A 98 -6.89 5.55 -5.01
C CYS A 98 -8.09 6.15 -4.24
N MET A 99 -8.97 6.87 -4.95
CA MET A 99 -10.12 7.57 -4.37
C MET A 99 -11.04 6.65 -3.56
N ASP A 100 -11.10 5.36 -3.91
CA ASP A 100 -12.01 4.39 -3.32
C ASP A 100 -11.43 3.63 -2.11
N PHE A 101 -10.14 3.87 -1.79
CA PHE A 101 -9.38 3.12 -0.79
C PHE A 101 -10.06 3.06 0.60
N LEU A 102 -10.64 4.17 1.07
CA LEU A 102 -11.38 4.22 2.34
C LEU A 102 -12.87 4.52 2.15
N THR A 103 -13.24 5.27 1.11
CA THR A 103 -14.57 5.85 0.96
C THR A 103 -15.68 4.79 0.80
N THR A 104 -15.36 3.65 0.18
CA THR A 104 -16.31 2.56 -0.08
C THR A 104 -16.65 1.73 1.17
N THR A 105 -15.75 1.68 2.16
CA THR A 105 -15.90 0.84 3.36
C THR A 105 -16.08 1.66 4.64
N TRP A 106 -15.84 2.97 4.58
CA TRP A 106 -15.93 3.85 5.74
C TRP A 106 -17.33 3.93 6.33
N LYS A 107 -17.37 3.87 7.66
CA LYS A 107 -18.57 4.10 8.47
C LYS A 107 -18.23 5.09 9.57
N SER A 108 -19.19 5.89 10.00
CA SER A 108 -18.97 6.94 10.99
C SER A 108 -18.66 6.44 12.41
N ASP A 109 -18.78 5.14 12.66
CA ASP A 109 -18.33 4.45 13.87
C ASP A 109 -16.87 3.96 13.80
N MET A 110 -16.23 4.05 12.63
CA MET A 110 -14.79 3.80 12.47
C MET A 110 -13.96 4.97 13.00
N ASN A 111 -12.68 4.72 13.24
CA ASN A 111 -11.76 5.68 13.84
C ASN A 111 -10.37 5.61 13.19
N LEU A 112 -9.46 6.49 13.58
CA LEU A 112 -8.10 6.57 13.01
C LEU A 112 -7.33 5.25 13.11
N ARG A 113 -7.58 4.39 14.10
CA ARG A 113 -6.94 3.05 14.17
C ARG A 113 -7.30 2.20 12.96
N HIS A 114 -8.55 2.26 12.49
CA HIS A 114 -8.98 1.54 11.30
C HIS A 114 -8.29 2.06 10.05
N VAL A 115 -8.05 3.37 9.97
CA VAL A 115 -7.28 4.01 8.88
C VAL A 115 -5.86 3.46 8.85
N LEU A 116 -5.16 3.42 9.98
CA LEU A 116 -3.79 2.88 10.05
C LEU A 116 -3.72 1.41 9.64
N ILE A 117 -4.71 0.61 10.06
CA ILE A 117 -4.82 -0.80 9.66
C ILE A 117 -5.02 -0.90 8.15
N ALA A 118 -5.96 -0.12 7.59
CA ALA A 118 -6.21 -0.12 6.15
C ALA A 118 -4.96 0.24 5.36
N VAL A 119 -4.18 1.25 5.78
CA VAL A 119 -2.97 1.67 5.06
C VAL A 119 -1.90 0.58 5.10
N ARG A 120 -1.71 -0.07 6.26
CA ARG A 120 -0.80 -1.20 6.35
C ARG A 120 -1.29 -2.40 5.51
N SER A 121 -2.59 -2.65 5.51
CA SER A 121 -3.21 -3.69 4.67
C SER A 121 -3.08 -3.39 3.18
N LEU A 122 -3.06 -2.12 2.77
CA LEU A 122 -2.81 -1.72 1.38
C LEU A 122 -1.42 -2.18 0.94
N LEU A 123 -0.39 -1.87 1.74
CA LEU A 123 0.99 -2.31 1.47
C LEU A 123 1.14 -3.84 1.46
N ALA A 124 0.32 -4.54 2.24
CA ALA A 124 0.35 -6.00 2.31
C ALA A 124 -0.42 -6.66 1.16
N ASN A 125 -1.41 -5.98 0.57
CA ASN A 125 -2.32 -6.56 -0.42
C ASN A 125 -2.49 -5.58 -1.58
N PRO A 126 -1.43 -5.37 -2.40
CA PRO A 126 -1.53 -4.49 -3.55
C PRO A 126 -2.55 -5.02 -4.55
N ASN A 127 -3.39 -4.14 -5.09
CA ASN A 127 -4.38 -4.49 -6.12
C ASN A 127 -3.99 -3.86 -7.47
N PRO A 128 -3.44 -4.64 -8.42
CA PRO A 128 -3.05 -4.12 -9.73
C PRO A 128 -4.23 -3.92 -10.71
N ASP A 129 -5.44 -4.37 -10.37
CA ASP A 129 -6.65 -4.16 -11.18
C ASP A 129 -7.28 -2.79 -10.92
N ASP A 130 -7.20 -2.27 -9.70
CA ASP A 130 -7.65 -0.93 -9.30
C ASP A 130 -6.46 -0.01 -8.98
N ASN A 131 -5.67 0.32 -9.99
CA ASN A 131 -4.39 1.03 -9.81
C ASN A 131 -4.48 2.54 -10.13
N VAL A 132 -3.64 3.30 -9.44
CA VAL A 132 -3.30 4.70 -9.79
C VAL A 132 -1.90 4.81 -10.38
N ASN A 133 -1.00 3.87 -10.07
CA ASN A 133 0.31 3.73 -10.69
C ASN A 133 0.28 2.55 -11.67
N SER A 134 0.00 2.86 -12.94
CA SER A 134 -0.13 1.84 -13.99
C SER A 134 1.18 1.12 -14.31
N GLU A 135 2.33 1.75 -14.10
CA GLU A 135 3.62 1.10 -14.34
C GLU A 135 3.93 0.07 -13.24
N ALA A 136 3.69 0.41 -11.96
CA ALA A 136 3.81 -0.56 -10.87
C ALA A 136 2.83 -1.73 -11.04
N ALA A 137 1.58 -1.45 -11.44
CA ALA A 137 0.58 -2.47 -11.71
C ALA A 137 0.96 -3.39 -12.88
N LYS A 138 1.50 -2.83 -13.97
CA LYS A 138 1.99 -3.59 -15.12
C LYS A 138 3.15 -4.50 -14.72
N GLN A 139 4.14 -3.97 -13.99
CA GLN A 139 5.25 -4.78 -13.48
C GLN A 139 4.74 -5.92 -12.58
N MET A 140 3.74 -5.66 -11.73
CA MET A 140 3.16 -6.70 -10.89
C MET A 140 2.49 -7.83 -11.69
N LYS A 141 1.82 -7.51 -12.80
CA LYS A 141 1.14 -8.47 -13.69
C LYS A 141 2.11 -9.22 -14.61
N ASP A 142 3.06 -8.51 -15.20
CA ASP A 142 3.90 -9.03 -16.29
C ASP A 142 5.29 -9.50 -15.81
N GLY A 143 5.75 -9.06 -14.64
CA GLY A 143 7.11 -9.29 -14.17
C GLY A 143 7.30 -8.92 -12.70
N ILE A 144 6.70 -9.70 -11.80
CA ILE A 144 6.66 -9.42 -10.35
C ILE A 144 8.04 -9.12 -9.75
N GLU A 145 9.10 -9.76 -10.23
CA GLU A 145 10.47 -9.52 -9.76
C GLU A 145 10.97 -8.09 -10.06
N VAL A 146 10.54 -7.50 -11.18
CA VAL A 146 10.85 -6.11 -11.54
C VAL A 146 10.16 -5.17 -10.57
N PHE A 147 8.88 -5.43 -10.28
CA PHE A 147 8.13 -4.68 -9.28
C PHE A 147 8.79 -4.76 -7.91
N GLU A 148 9.08 -5.98 -7.42
CA GLU A 148 9.67 -6.21 -6.10
C GLU A 148 11.03 -5.52 -5.96
N LYS A 149 11.87 -5.62 -6.99
CA LYS A 149 13.18 -4.98 -6.99
C LYS A 149 13.07 -3.46 -6.90
N GLN A 150 12.16 -2.86 -7.67
CA GLN A 150 11.95 -1.41 -7.64
C GLN A 150 11.35 -0.95 -6.29
N ALA A 151 10.35 -1.67 -5.78
CA ALA A 151 9.73 -1.37 -4.49
C ALA A 151 10.69 -1.51 -3.31
N ALA A 152 11.57 -2.52 -3.32
CA ALA A 152 12.59 -2.68 -2.30
C ALA A 152 13.68 -1.60 -2.39
N ALA A 153 14.06 -1.19 -3.61
CA ALA A 153 15.00 -0.10 -3.81
C ALA A 153 14.46 1.23 -3.27
N ASP A 154 13.19 1.54 -3.55
CA ASP A 154 12.54 2.76 -3.04
C ASP A 154 12.32 2.71 -1.53
N THR A 155 11.95 1.55 -0.98
CA THR A 155 11.85 1.35 0.48
C THR A 155 13.20 1.63 1.14
N THR A 156 14.29 1.07 0.60
CA THR A 156 15.64 1.31 1.12
C THR A 156 16.03 2.78 1.04
N LYS A 157 15.63 3.46 -0.04
CA LYS A 157 16.04 4.84 -0.31
C LYS A 157 15.25 5.88 0.48
N TYR A 158 13.95 5.66 0.67
CA TYR A 158 13.04 6.70 1.18
C TYR A 158 12.40 6.35 2.53
N ALA A 159 12.38 5.07 2.93
CA ALA A 159 11.66 4.59 4.11
C ALA A 159 12.59 4.02 5.19
N MET A 160 13.91 4.05 4.99
CA MET A 160 14.90 3.66 6.00
C MET A 160 15.56 4.93 6.54
N TRP A 161 15.38 5.20 7.83
CA TRP A 161 15.95 6.36 8.52
C TRP A 161 16.60 5.98 9.85
#